data_AF-A0A1R3KY46-F1
#
_entry.id   AF-A0A1R3KY46-F1
#
_cell.length_a   1.000
_cell.length_b   1.000
_cell.length_c   1.000
_cell.angle_alpha   90.00
_cell.angle_beta   90.00
_cell.angle_gamma   90.00
#
_symmetry.space_group_name_H-M   'P 1'
#
loop_
_entity.id
_entity.type
_entity.pdbx_description
1 polymer ?
#
loop_
_entity_poly.entity_id
_entity_poly.type
_entity_poly.pdbx_seq_one_letter_code
_entity_poly.pdbx_strand_id
1 'polypeptide(L)'
;MAQSLDSHNSLYDFVVRDGNGVKGMVDLGLLRVPGPYIQPPKERINKQNASQLEHPPIDFSRLEGPDHDEVVKQIATAAETFASSKL
;
A
#
# COMPACT_ATOMS: atom_id res chain seq x y z
N MET A 1 3.42 28.04 14.60
CA MET A 1 4.04 27.06 15.52
C MET A 1 3.52 25.69 15.12
N ALA A 2 4.38 24.75 14.71
CA ALA A 2 3.94 23.37 14.49
C ALA A 2 3.59 22.76 15.85
N GLN A 3 2.40 22.17 15.98
CA GLN A 3 2.05 21.44 17.20
C GLN A 3 2.96 20.22 17.29
N SER A 4 3.68 20.09 18.41
CA SER A 4 4.45 18.88 18.69
C SER A 4 3.47 17.75 18.99
N LEU A 5 3.53 16.68 18.21
CA LEU A 5 2.73 15.45 18.38
C LEU A 5 3.51 14.38 19.16
N ASP A 6 4.44 14.79 20.02
CA ASP A 6 5.43 13.90 20.61
C ASP A 6 4.83 12.95 21.68
N SER A 7 3.61 13.20 22.14
CA SER A 7 2.90 12.31 23.06
C SER A 7 1.89 11.40 22.34
N HIS A 8 1.75 10.16 22.79
CA HIS A 8 0.80 9.20 22.24
C HIS A 8 -0.64 9.72 22.26
N ASN A 9 -1.03 10.42 23.33
CA ASN A 9 -2.39 10.97 23.47
C ASN A 9 -2.61 12.14 22.51
N SER A 10 -1.65 13.06 22.35
CA SER A 10 -1.78 14.18 21.39
C SER A 10 -1.87 13.70 19.95
N LEU A 11 -1.16 12.63 19.59
CA LEU A 11 -1.21 12.05 18.25
C LEU A 11 -2.56 11.39 17.96
N TYR A 12 -3.05 10.55 18.89
CA TYR A 12 -4.35 9.89 18.74
C TYR A 12 -5.49 10.91 18.66
N ASP A 13 -5.45 11.92 19.54
CA ASP A 13 -6.42 12.99 19.58
C ASP A 13 -6.48 13.74 18.24
N PHE A 14 -5.34 14.21 17.75
CA PHE A 14 -5.28 14.94 16.50
C PHE A 14 -5.71 14.10 15.30
N VAL A 15 -5.18 12.89 15.15
CA VAL A 15 -5.41 12.05 13.96
C VAL A 15 -6.82 11.44 13.96
N VAL A 16 -7.23 10.88 15.09
CA VAL A 16 -8.42 10.02 15.18
C VAL A 16 -9.59 10.78 15.78
N ARG A 17 -9.43 11.31 17.00
CA ARG A 17 -10.54 11.96 17.73
C ARG A 17 -11.03 13.22 17.02
N ASP A 18 -10.10 14.06 16.59
CA ASP A 18 -10.37 15.34 15.94
C ASP A 18 -10.52 15.19 14.42
N GLY A 19 -10.32 13.97 13.88
CA GLY A 19 -10.65 13.61 12.50
C GLY A 19 -9.70 14.14 11.43
N ASN A 20 -8.51 14.65 11.78
CA ASN A 20 -7.56 15.17 10.79
C ASN A 20 -6.95 14.06 9.91
N GLY A 21 -6.92 12.82 10.41
CA GLY A 21 -6.37 11.66 9.72
C GLY A 21 -4.86 11.74 9.48
N VAL A 22 -4.32 10.71 8.83
CA VAL A 22 -2.89 10.65 8.48
C VAL A 22 -2.48 11.75 7.51
N LYS A 23 -3.41 12.23 6.67
CA LYS A 23 -3.18 13.35 5.76
C LYS A 23 -2.88 14.63 6.56
N GLY A 24 -3.75 15.02 7.49
CA GLY A 24 -3.55 16.22 8.30
C GLY A 24 -2.27 16.14 9.14
N MET A 25 -1.89 14.94 9.59
CA MET A 25 -0.64 14.71 10.30
C MET A 25 0.59 14.94 9.41
N VAL A 26 0.56 14.46 8.16
CA VAL A 26 1.68 14.67 7.21
C VAL A 26 1.82 16.14 6.83
N ASP A 27 0.70 16.86 6.71
CA ASP A 27 0.69 18.29 6.36
C ASP A 27 1.37 19.17 7.44
N LEU A 28 1.64 18.64 8.65
CA LEU A 28 2.42 19.32 9.70
C LEU A 28 3.94 19.35 9.44
N GLY A 29 4.42 18.63 8.41
CA GLY A 29 5.85 18.62 8.06
C GLY A 29 6.71 17.81 9.05
N LEU A 30 6.21 16.68 9.53
CA LEU A 30 6.93 15.81 10.47
C LEU A 30 8.26 15.33 9.89
N LEU A 31 9.34 15.47 10.67
CA LEU A 31 10.67 14.98 10.29
C LEU A 31 10.83 13.46 10.47
N ARG A 32 9.96 12.83 11.26
CA ARG A 32 10.04 11.41 11.63
C ARG A 32 8.64 10.80 11.68
N VAL A 33 8.56 9.52 11.30
CA VAL A 33 7.33 8.73 11.41
C VAL A 33 7.03 8.47 12.90
N PRO A 34 5.82 8.76 13.40
CA PRO A 34 5.48 8.48 14.79
C PRO A 34 5.45 6.99 15.09
N GLY A 35 5.82 6.63 16.33
CA GLY A 35 5.95 5.24 16.79
C GLY A 35 4.79 4.32 16.41
N PRO A 36 3.51 4.71 16.58
CA PRO A 36 2.36 3.88 16.22
C PRO A 36 2.26 3.47 14.74
N TYR A 37 2.94 4.18 13.84
CA TYR A 37 2.98 3.86 12.39
C TYR A 37 4.21 3.03 11.99
N ILE A 38 5.13 2.77 12.93
CA ILE A 38 6.30 1.94 12.67
C ILE A 38 5.88 0.47 12.83
N GLN A 39 5.79 -0.22 11.70
CA GLN A 39 5.43 -1.64 11.70
C GLN A 39 6.43 -2.50 12.51
N PRO A 40 5.98 -3.63 13.10
CA PRO A 40 6.85 -4.63 13.68
C PRO A 40 7.93 -5.08 12.68
N PRO A 41 9.14 -5.44 13.12
CA PRO A 41 10.25 -5.77 12.21
C PRO A 41 9.91 -6.77 11.11
N LYS A 42 9.02 -7.74 11.38
CA LYS A 42 8.59 -8.76 10.43
C LYS A 42 7.66 -8.23 9.32
N GLU A 43 6.91 -7.18 9.60
CA GLU A 43 5.96 -6.54 8.67
C GLU A 43 6.58 -5.34 7.93
N ARG A 44 7.80 -4.94 8.31
CA ARG A 44 8.52 -3.87 7.61
C ARG A 44 8.89 -4.34 6.21
N ILE A 45 8.40 -3.61 5.21
CA ILE A 45 8.70 -3.85 3.80
C ILE A 45 10.21 -3.75 3.57
N ASN A 46 10.83 -4.85 3.17
CA ASN A 46 12.23 -4.86 2.79
C ASN A 46 12.38 -4.30 1.36
N LYS A 47 12.67 -3.00 1.27
CA LYS A 47 12.86 -2.30 -0.02
C LYS A 47 14.10 -2.75 -0.78
N GLN A 48 15.09 -3.38 -0.13
CA GLN A 48 16.32 -3.81 -0.80
C GLN A 48 16.12 -5.10 -1.61
N ASN A 49 15.14 -5.92 -1.23
CA ASN A 49 14.86 -7.20 -1.87
C ASN A 49 13.60 -7.15 -2.75
N ALA A 50 13.07 -5.95 -3.03
CA ALA A 50 11.94 -5.81 -3.92
C ALA A 50 12.38 -6.13 -5.36
N SER A 51 11.85 -7.23 -5.91
CA SER A 51 12.01 -7.56 -7.33
C SER A 51 10.94 -6.85 -8.14
N GLN A 52 11.30 -6.40 -9.34
CA GLN A 52 10.31 -5.99 -10.32
C GLN A 52 9.46 -7.19 -10.73
N LEU A 53 8.15 -7.00 -10.86
CA LEU A 53 7.29 -8.02 -11.43
C LEU A 53 7.51 -8.01 -12.95
N GLU A 54 8.18 -9.04 -13.46
CA GLU A 54 8.53 -9.17 -14.88
C GLU A 54 7.33 -9.54 -15.78
N HIS A 55 6.14 -9.77 -15.20
CA HIS A 55 4.96 -10.11 -15.97
C HIS A 55 4.33 -8.85 -16.60
N PRO A 56 4.13 -8.79 -17.92
CA PRO A 56 3.51 -7.64 -18.56
C PRO A 56 2.06 -7.48 -18.08
N PRO A 57 1.54 -6.23 -18.04
CA PRO A 57 0.12 -5.98 -17.81
C PRO A 57 -0.75 -6.72 -18.83
N ILE A 58 -1.89 -7.24 -18.38
CA ILE A 58 -2.87 -7.90 -19.24
C ILE A 58 -3.71 -6.82 -19.92
N ASP A 59 -3.74 -6.83 -21.25
CA ASP A 59 -4.53 -5.88 -22.05
C ASP A 59 -5.99 -6.35 -22.19
N PHE A 60 -6.89 -5.70 -21.44
CA PHE A 60 -8.30 -6.06 -21.41
C PHE A 60 -9.09 -5.52 -22.60
N SER A 61 -8.52 -4.62 -23.43
CA SER A 61 -9.22 -4.09 -24.60
C SER A 61 -9.59 -5.17 -25.62
N ARG A 62 -8.87 -6.30 -25.58
CA ARG A 62 -9.07 -7.47 -26.45
C ARG A 62 -10.03 -8.50 -25.87
N LEU A 63 -10.55 -8.28 -24.65
CA LEU A 63 -11.40 -9.24 -23.95
C LEU A 63 -12.72 -9.49 -24.68
N GLU A 64 -13.36 -8.46 -25.23
CA GLU A 64 -14.61 -8.60 -26.00
C GLU A 64 -14.35 -8.87 -27.50
N GLY A 65 -13.13 -9.30 -27.83
CA GLY A 65 -12.65 -9.45 -29.20
C GLY A 65 -12.32 -10.89 -29.59
N PRO A 66 -11.74 -11.10 -30.78
CA PRO A 66 -11.34 -12.43 -31.25
C PRO A 66 -10.29 -13.11 -30.37
N ASP A 67 -9.62 -12.36 -29.49
CA ASP A 67 -8.60 -12.85 -28.56
C ASP A 67 -9.14 -13.10 -27.14
N HIS A 68 -10.47 -13.13 -26.95
CA HIS A 68 -11.13 -13.34 -25.65
C HIS A 68 -10.50 -14.47 -24.83
N ASP A 69 -10.41 -15.66 -25.42
CA ASP A 69 -9.93 -16.87 -24.73
C ASP A 69 -8.49 -16.73 -24.23
N GLU A 70 -7.64 -16.04 -24.99
CA GLU A 70 -6.25 -15.79 -24.61
C GLU A 70 -6.17 -14.81 -23.43
N VAL A 71 -6.98 -13.74 -23.45
CA VAL A 71 -7.06 -12.78 -22.34
C VAL A 71 -7.60 -13.46 -21.07
N VAL A 72 -8.64 -14.29 -21.19
CA VAL A 72 -9.19 -15.06 -20.06
C VAL A 72 -8.15 -16.00 -19.45
N LYS A 73 -7.38 -16.70 -20.31
CA LYS A 73 -6.31 -17.58 -19.86
C LYS A 73 -5.19 -16.82 -19.14
N GLN A 74 -4.82 -15.64 -19.62
CA GLN A 74 -3.83 -14.78 -18.95
C GLN A 74 -4.31 -14.34 -17.57
N ILE A 75 -5.59 -13.97 -17.43
CA ILE A 75 -6.20 -13.62 -16.14
C ILE A 75 -6.17 -14.81 -15.18
N ALA A 76 -6.62 -15.98 -15.62
CA ALA A 76 -6.64 -17.19 -14.79
C ALA A 76 -5.22 -17.55 -14.32
N THR A 77 -4.25 -17.53 -15.23
CA THR A 77 -2.85 -17.84 -14.93
C THR A 77 -2.26 -16.84 -13.92
N ALA A 78 -2.52 -15.54 -14.11
CA ALA A 78 -2.05 -14.51 -13.20
C ALA A 78 -2.69 -14.65 -11.81
N ALA A 79 -4.00 -14.96 -11.74
CA ALA A 79 -4.68 -15.18 -10.47
C ALA A 79 -4.12 -16.41 -9.74
N GLU A 80 -3.93 -17.53 -10.43
CA GLU A 80 -3.33 -18.74 -9.85
C GLU A 80 -1.91 -18.50 -9.35
N THR A 81 -1.10 -17.75 -10.11
CA THR A 81 0.31 -17.54 -9.81
C THR A 81 0.53 -16.48 -8.72
N PHE A 82 -0.22 -15.37 -8.75
CA PHE A 82 0.07 -14.19 -7.94
C PHE A 82 -0.96 -13.90 -6.85
N ALA A 83 -2.22 -14.37 -6.97
CA ALA A 83 -3.23 -14.07 -5.95
C ALA A 83 -2.97 -14.77 -4.60
N SER A 84 -2.06 -15.77 -4.58
CA SER A 84 -1.77 -16.60 -3.40
C SER A 84 -0.31 -16.54 -2.93
N SER A 85 0.45 -15.49 -3.26
CA SER A 85 1.70 -15.21 -2.55
C SER A 85 1.38 -14.65 -1.16
N LYS A 86 1.20 -15.57 -0.21
CA LYS A 86 0.84 -15.41 1.21
C LYS A 86 1.41 -14.17 1.92
N LEU A 87 0.55 -13.57 2.75
CA LEU A 87 0.88 -12.82 3.98
C LEU A 87 1.81 -13.63 4.90
#